data_AF-A0AAD9ZIM6-F1
#
_entry.id   AF-A0AAD9ZIM6-F1
#
_cell.length_a   1.000
_cell.length_b   1.000
_cell.length_c   1.000
_cell.angle_alpha   90.00
_cell.angle_beta   90.00
_cell.angle_gamma   90.00
#
_symmetry.space_group_name_H-M   'P 1'
#
loop_
_entity.id
_entity.type
_entity.pdbx_description
1 polymer ?
#
loop_
_entity_poly.entity_id
_entity_poly.type
_entity_poly.pdbx_seq_one_letter_code
_entity_poly.pdbx_strand_id
1 'polypeptide(L)'
;MMESEKPLPITEEPKSSPSITTKTSTHGANKCTFRNGPPATTAEELLKGSYPVKHRECNSILQSSFQLSTTTCSTYPSTNGFVKAAIEAYNQHHHLIIRPEDIWFAILTQFSSYVNGNAEKLRSHFVAHEGQKELEIKTYGGSRYPVDFSWFAEKMGRLLEQNVVDNELRE
;
A
#
# COMPACT_ATOMS: atom_id res chain seq x y z
N MET A 1 -65.21 -21.48 36.73
CA MET A 1 -65.27 -22.10 35.39
C MET A 1 -65.40 -20.99 34.39
N MET A 2 -64.31 -20.68 33.68
CA MET A 2 -64.19 -19.92 32.42
C MET A 2 -62.71 -19.55 32.33
N GLU A 3 -61.97 -20.35 31.57
CA GLU A 3 -60.55 -20.21 31.30
C GLU A 3 -60.27 -18.92 30.55
N SER A 4 -59.22 -18.20 30.95
CA SER A 4 -58.68 -17.08 30.18
C SER A 4 -57.77 -17.64 29.09
N GLU A 5 -58.19 -17.54 27.83
CA GLU A 5 -57.31 -17.84 26.69
C GLU A 5 -56.12 -16.88 26.67
N LYS A 6 -54.92 -17.47 26.70
CA LYS A 6 -53.64 -16.76 26.57
C LYS A 6 -53.35 -16.59 25.06
N PRO A 7 -53.01 -15.39 24.56
CA PRO A 7 -52.76 -15.20 23.14
C PRO A 7 -51.47 -15.92 22.69
N LEU A 8 -51.55 -16.58 21.54
CA LEU A 8 -50.46 -17.30 20.86
C LEU A 8 -49.32 -16.33 20.45
N PRO A 9 -48.05 -16.81 20.42
CA PRO A 9 -46.92 -15.98 20.03
C PRO A 9 -46.98 -15.65 18.54
N ILE A 10 -46.85 -14.36 18.23
CA ILE A 10 -46.75 -13.83 16.87
C ILE A 10 -45.47 -14.42 16.26
N THR A 11 -45.63 -15.26 15.24
CA THR A 11 -44.50 -15.76 14.46
C THR A 11 -44.05 -14.61 13.56
N GLU A 12 -42.97 -13.92 13.93
CA GLU A 12 -42.35 -12.94 13.04
C GLU A 12 -41.77 -13.68 11.82
N GLU A 13 -42.34 -13.44 10.64
CA GLU A 13 -41.72 -13.88 9.39
C GLU A 13 -40.33 -13.22 9.24
N PRO A 14 -39.31 -13.97 8.77
CA PRO A 14 -37.97 -13.41 8.59
C PRO A 14 -38.02 -12.30 7.54
N LYS A 15 -37.77 -11.06 7.97
CA LYS A 15 -37.61 -9.89 7.08
C LYS A 15 -36.59 -10.22 5.99
N SER A 16 -37.06 -10.31 4.75
CA SER A 16 -36.23 -10.53 3.56
C SER A 16 -35.17 -9.43 3.46
N SER A 17 -33.89 -9.83 3.56
CA SER A 17 -32.74 -8.95 3.37
C SER A 17 -32.78 -8.31 1.98
N PRO A 18 -32.43 -7.03 1.82
CA PRO A 18 -32.46 -6.38 0.51
C PRO A 18 -31.51 -7.09 -0.47
N SER A 19 -32.06 -7.64 -1.56
CA SER A 19 -31.27 -8.22 -2.66
C SER A 19 -30.54 -7.12 -3.43
N ILE A 20 -29.21 -7.18 -3.43
CA ILE A 20 -28.37 -6.30 -4.25
C ILE A 20 -28.42 -6.80 -5.70
N THR A 21 -29.03 -6.03 -6.60
CA THR A 21 -29.00 -6.31 -8.05
C THR A 21 -27.83 -5.56 -8.68
N THR A 22 -26.80 -6.27 -9.10
CA THR A 22 -25.68 -5.69 -9.84
C THR A 22 -26.02 -5.61 -11.33
N LYS A 23 -25.89 -4.42 -11.93
CA LYS A 23 -25.97 -4.25 -13.39
C LYS A 23 -24.56 -4.37 -13.96
N THR A 24 -24.29 -5.43 -14.71
CA THR A 24 -23.02 -5.62 -15.41
C THR A 24 -23.08 -5.06 -16.82
N SER A 25 -21.91 -4.77 -17.40
CA SER A 25 -21.83 -4.37 -18.82
C SER A 25 -22.25 -5.53 -19.73
N THR A 26 -22.80 -5.21 -20.90
CA THR A 26 -23.23 -6.21 -21.90
C THR A 26 -22.06 -6.81 -22.69
N HIS A 27 -20.83 -6.35 -22.45
CA HIS A 27 -19.63 -6.83 -23.13
C HIS A 27 -18.54 -7.25 -22.13
N GLY A 28 -17.61 -8.09 -22.58
CA GLY A 28 -16.44 -8.51 -21.81
C GLY A 28 -15.40 -7.40 -21.64
N ALA A 29 -14.37 -7.62 -20.83
CA ALA A 29 -13.34 -6.62 -20.57
C ALA A 29 -12.61 -6.18 -21.85
N ASN A 30 -12.43 -4.87 -22.01
CA ASN A 30 -11.65 -4.32 -23.10
C ASN A 30 -10.17 -4.63 -22.92
N LYS A 31 -9.46 -4.88 -24.03
CA LYS A 31 -8.00 -5.02 -24.01
C LYS A 31 -7.37 -3.76 -23.42
N CYS A 32 -6.44 -3.94 -22.49
CA CYS A 32 -5.68 -2.83 -21.95
C CYS A 32 -4.70 -2.31 -23.02
N THR A 33 -4.97 -1.11 -23.53
CA THR A 33 -4.06 -0.37 -24.42
C THR A 33 -3.53 0.82 -23.65
N PHE A 34 -2.42 0.64 -22.94
CA PHE A 34 -1.79 1.72 -22.19
C PHE A 34 -1.46 2.89 -23.13
N ARG A 35 -1.98 4.08 -22.81
CA ARG A 35 -1.82 5.29 -23.64
C ARG A 35 -0.52 6.07 -23.39
N ASN A 36 0.28 5.67 -22.40
CA ASN A 36 1.35 6.51 -21.84
C ASN A 36 2.76 6.19 -22.34
N GLY A 37 2.90 5.71 -23.59
CA GLY A 37 4.20 5.43 -24.20
C GLY A 37 4.65 3.97 -24.03
N PRO A 38 5.91 3.64 -24.37
CA PRO A 38 6.41 2.28 -24.28
C PRO A 38 6.48 1.80 -22.82
N PRO A 39 6.42 0.47 -22.59
CA PRO A 39 6.68 -0.06 -21.26
C PRO A 39 8.10 0.28 -20.80
N ALA A 40 8.29 0.44 -19.50
CA ALA A 40 9.61 0.69 -18.94
C ALA A 40 10.51 -0.53 -19.20
N THR A 41 11.72 -0.29 -19.70
CA THR A 41 12.73 -1.34 -19.93
C THR A 41 13.77 -1.37 -18.81
N THR A 42 13.97 -0.25 -18.14
CA THR A 42 14.90 -0.13 -17.01
C THR A 42 14.21 0.43 -15.76
N ALA A 43 14.79 0.14 -14.61
CA ALA A 43 14.33 0.70 -13.33
C ALA A 43 14.39 2.25 -13.32
N GLU A 44 15.37 2.81 -14.02
CA GLU A 44 15.55 4.25 -14.15
C GLU A 44 14.44 4.89 -14.99
N GLU A 45 14.06 4.28 -16.11
CA GLU A 45 12.90 4.71 -16.90
C GLU A 45 11.60 4.64 -16.08
N LEU A 46 11.42 3.55 -15.34
CA LEU A 46 10.25 3.38 -14.47
C LEU A 46 10.18 4.49 -13.40
N LEU A 47 11.32 4.80 -12.76
CA LEU A 47 11.43 5.85 -11.76
C LEU A 47 11.15 7.24 -12.37
N LYS A 48 11.78 7.54 -13.51
CA LYS A 48 11.61 8.83 -14.23
C LYS A 48 10.14 9.07 -14.59
N GLY A 49 9.46 8.07 -15.14
CA GLY A 49 8.06 8.22 -15.54
C GLY A 49 7.09 8.26 -14.35
N SER A 50 7.39 7.55 -13.26
CA SER A 50 6.53 7.50 -12.07
C SER A 50 6.71 8.71 -11.17
N TYR A 51 7.86 9.40 -11.25
CA TYR A 51 8.19 10.55 -10.42
C TYR A 51 8.85 11.70 -11.20
N PRO A 52 8.16 12.27 -12.19
CA PRO A 52 8.77 13.16 -13.19
C PRO A 52 9.36 14.46 -12.61
N VAL A 53 8.81 14.98 -11.50
CA VAL A 53 9.28 16.24 -10.90
C VAL A 53 10.56 16.02 -10.09
N LYS A 54 10.58 15.05 -9.17
CA LYS A 54 11.71 14.90 -8.24
C LYS A 54 12.71 13.80 -8.58
N HIS A 55 12.55 13.05 -9.68
CA HIS A 55 13.58 12.09 -10.09
C HIS A 55 14.96 12.75 -10.31
N ARG A 56 15.00 14.05 -10.62
CA ARG A 56 16.25 14.82 -10.78
C ARG A 56 17.01 15.00 -9.47
N GLU A 57 16.33 14.91 -8.33
CA GLU A 57 16.92 14.94 -7.00
C GLU A 57 17.48 13.56 -6.60
N CYS A 58 17.14 12.50 -7.34
CA CYS A 58 17.65 11.15 -7.10
C CYS A 58 19.01 10.98 -7.79
N ASN A 59 20.09 10.90 -6.98
CA ASN A 59 21.44 10.72 -7.51
C ASN A 59 21.67 9.36 -8.17
N SER A 60 21.17 8.27 -7.57
CA SER A 60 21.30 6.93 -8.13
C SER A 60 20.31 5.96 -7.49
N ILE A 61 19.98 4.90 -8.23
CA ILE A 61 19.25 3.74 -7.71
C ILE A 61 20.23 2.89 -6.88
N LEU A 62 19.87 2.60 -5.63
CA LEU A 62 20.68 1.77 -4.74
C LEU A 62 20.51 0.28 -5.05
N GLN A 63 19.27 -0.15 -5.17
CA GLN A 63 18.86 -1.50 -5.53
C GLN A 63 17.55 -1.45 -6.31
N SER A 64 17.33 -2.45 -7.15
CA SER A 64 16.10 -2.58 -7.93
C SER A 64 15.76 -4.05 -8.08
N SER A 65 14.50 -4.40 -7.79
CA SER A 65 13.91 -5.69 -8.13
C SER A 65 13.33 -5.72 -9.54
N PHE A 66 13.34 -4.59 -10.24
CA PHE A 66 12.83 -4.50 -11.61
C PHE A 66 13.72 -5.32 -12.55
N GLN A 67 13.20 -6.47 -12.97
CA GLN A 67 13.84 -7.38 -13.92
C GLN A 67 13.02 -7.39 -15.21
N LEU A 68 13.67 -7.04 -16.32
CA LEU A 68 13.01 -6.93 -17.63
C LEU A 68 12.56 -8.29 -18.21
N SER A 69 13.16 -9.41 -17.78
CA SER A 69 13.14 -10.65 -18.59
C SER A 69 12.25 -11.79 -18.10
N THR A 70 11.47 -11.65 -17.03
CA THR A 70 10.70 -12.80 -16.46
C THR A 70 9.20 -12.59 -16.35
N THR A 71 8.69 -11.36 -16.47
CA THR A 71 7.25 -11.09 -16.43
C THR A 71 6.64 -11.06 -17.82
N THR A 72 5.61 -11.88 -18.05
CA THR A 72 4.74 -11.84 -19.24
C THR A 72 3.89 -10.56 -19.32
N CYS A 73 4.06 -9.61 -18.40
CA CYS A 73 3.26 -8.40 -18.25
C CYS A 73 4.12 -7.16 -18.44
N SER A 74 3.74 -6.30 -19.39
CA SER A 74 4.37 -5.01 -19.64
C SER A 74 4.13 -4.06 -18.46
N THR A 75 5.22 -3.51 -17.90
CA THR A 75 5.13 -2.53 -16.80
C THR A 75 5.20 -1.11 -17.33
N TYR A 76 4.28 -0.26 -16.92
CA TYR A 76 4.21 1.14 -17.35
C TYR A 76 4.40 2.07 -16.15
N PRO A 77 5.25 3.11 -16.27
CA PRO A 77 5.40 4.09 -15.23
C PRO A 77 4.12 4.93 -15.09
N SER A 78 3.75 5.26 -13.85
CA SER A 78 2.55 6.06 -13.58
C SER A 78 2.65 6.78 -12.24
N THR A 79 2.33 8.07 -12.23
CA THR A 79 2.13 8.82 -10.99
C THR A 79 0.83 8.37 -10.32
N ASN A 80 0.88 8.01 -9.03
CA ASN A 80 -0.27 7.44 -8.30
C ASN A 80 -0.83 6.18 -8.97
N GLY A 81 0.06 5.23 -9.29
CA GLY A 81 -0.25 4.04 -10.08
C GLY A 81 -1.50 3.27 -9.62
N PHE A 82 -1.68 3.08 -8.31
CA PHE A 82 -2.86 2.40 -7.76
C PHE A 82 -4.19 3.09 -8.11
N VAL A 83 -4.30 4.39 -7.78
CA VAL A 83 -5.53 5.18 -8.01
C VAL A 83 -5.81 5.32 -9.50
N LYS A 84 -4.77 5.60 -10.30
CA LYS A 84 -4.94 5.74 -11.75
C LYS A 84 -5.35 4.44 -12.42
N ALA A 85 -4.77 3.31 -12.01
CA ALA A 85 -5.16 2.00 -12.54
C ALA A 85 -6.64 1.70 -12.25
N ALA A 86 -7.12 2.02 -11.05
CA ALA A 86 -8.53 1.85 -10.70
C ALA A 86 -9.46 2.73 -11.55
N ILE A 87 -9.14 4.02 -11.68
CA ILE A 87 -9.91 4.97 -12.50
C ILE A 87 -9.92 4.55 -13.97
N GLU A 88 -8.76 4.16 -14.51
CA GLU A 88 -8.63 3.77 -15.90
C GLU A 88 -9.38 2.47 -16.19
N ALA A 89 -9.27 1.47 -15.31
CA ALA A 89 -9.99 0.22 -15.48
C ALA A 89 -11.51 0.41 -15.40
N TYR A 90 -11.99 1.28 -14.49
CA TYR A 90 -13.40 1.64 -14.42
C TYR A 90 -13.87 2.33 -15.71
N ASN A 91 -13.16 3.37 -16.15
CA ASN A 91 -13.57 4.19 -17.30
C ASN A 91 -13.46 3.45 -18.66
N GLN A 92 -12.50 2.54 -18.79
CA GLN A 92 -12.24 1.82 -20.04
C GLN A 92 -12.74 0.38 -20.02
N HIS A 93 -13.48 -0.03 -18.98
CA HIS A 93 -14.00 -1.39 -18.78
C HIS A 93 -12.89 -2.46 -18.88
N HIS A 94 -11.75 -2.22 -18.22
CA HIS A 94 -10.68 -3.22 -18.12
C HIS A 94 -10.93 -4.18 -16.97
N HIS A 95 -10.36 -5.37 -17.08
CA HIS A 95 -10.28 -6.29 -15.95
C HIS A 95 -9.16 -5.85 -15.00
N LEU A 96 -9.54 -5.34 -13.84
CA LEU A 96 -8.60 -4.87 -12.81
C LEU A 96 -8.29 -6.00 -11.84
N ILE A 97 -7.00 -6.31 -11.71
CA ILE A 97 -6.49 -7.24 -10.69
C ILE A 97 -5.68 -6.40 -9.71
N ILE A 98 -6.09 -6.39 -8.45
CA ILE A 98 -5.38 -5.74 -7.35
C ILE A 98 -4.80 -6.83 -6.48
N ARG A 99 -3.51 -6.77 -6.20
CA ARG A 99 -2.91 -7.68 -5.22
C ARG A 99 -3.18 -7.14 -3.81
N PRO A 100 -3.37 -8.01 -2.80
CA PRO A 100 -3.52 -7.57 -1.42
C PRO A 100 -2.40 -6.64 -0.95
N GLU A 101 -1.17 -6.88 -1.41
CA GLU A 101 0.00 -6.05 -1.06
C GLU A 101 -0.13 -4.59 -1.56
N ASP A 102 -0.76 -4.36 -2.72
CA ASP A 102 -0.94 -3.02 -3.28
C ASP A 102 -1.83 -2.16 -2.37
N ILE A 103 -2.85 -2.77 -1.76
CA ILE A 103 -3.74 -2.12 -0.80
C ILE A 103 -2.97 -1.81 0.48
N TRP A 104 -2.17 -2.76 0.97
CA TRP A 104 -1.40 -2.57 2.20
C TRP A 104 -0.37 -1.44 2.05
N PHE A 105 0.35 -1.39 0.94
CA PHE A 105 1.27 -0.29 0.65
C PHE A 105 0.57 1.06 0.50
N ALA A 106 -0.63 1.12 -0.08
CA ALA A 106 -1.40 2.36 -0.17
C ALA A 106 -1.77 2.89 1.24
N ILE A 107 -2.25 2.00 2.12
CA ILE A 107 -2.58 2.35 3.51
C ILE A 107 -1.33 2.83 4.25
N LEU A 108 -0.25 2.05 4.21
CA LEU A 108 1.01 2.39 4.89
C LEU A 108 1.61 3.71 4.42
N THR A 109 1.58 3.98 3.11
CA THR A 109 2.12 5.22 2.54
C THR A 109 1.35 6.44 3.05
N GLN A 110 0.01 6.36 3.05
CA GLN A 110 -0.83 7.45 3.51
C GLN A 110 -0.77 7.64 5.03
N PHE A 111 -0.72 6.54 5.78
CA PHE A 111 -0.55 6.55 7.23
C PHE A 111 0.80 7.16 7.63
N SER A 112 1.90 6.72 7.02
CA SER A 112 3.24 7.28 7.25
C SER A 112 3.27 8.78 6.97
N SER A 113 2.67 9.22 5.86
CA SER A 113 2.57 10.65 5.53
C SER A 113 1.79 11.43 6.59
N TYR A 114 0.70 10.86 7.13
CA TYR A 114 -0.08 11.48 8.19
C TYR A 114 0.70 11.58 9.50
N VAL A 115 1.39 10.50 9.90
CA VAL A 115 2.23 10.48 11.12
C VAL A 115 3.34 11.51 11.01
N ASN A 116 4.05 11.56 9.88
CA ASN A 116 5.13 12.53 9.66
C ASN A 116 4.61 13.99 9.70
N GLY A 117 3.44 14.27 9.15
CA GLY A 117 2.81 15.59 9.21
C GLY A 117 2.31 16.00 10.61
N ASN A 118 2.14 15.04 11.52
CA ASN A 118 1.63 15.23 12.87
C ASN A 118 2.60 14.68 13.94
N ALA A 119 3.90 14.67 13.65
CA ALA A 119 4.90 13.96 14.45
C ALA A 119 4.90 14.40 15.92
N GLU A 120 4.82 15.71 16.19
CA GLU A 120 4.77 16.28 17.54
C GLU A 120 3.53 15.83 18.32
N LYS A 121 2.36 15.85 17.66
CA LYS A 121 1.07 15.51 18.29
C LYS A 121 0.99 14.03 18.63
N LEU A 122 1.58 13.17 17.80
CA LEU A 122 1.54 11.72 17.95
C LEU A 122 2.77 11.15 18.66
N ARG A 123 3.79 11.96 18.95
CA ARG A 123 5.08 11.54 19.52
C ARG A 123 4.92 10.62 20.71
N SER A 124 4.12 11.02 21.69
CA SER A 124 3.95 10.30 22.96
C SER A 124 3.40 8.87 22.79
N HIS A 125 2.79 8.57 21.64
CA HIS A 125 2.33 7.22 21.31
C HIS A 125 3.44 6.32 20.77
N PHE A 126 4.49 6.90 20.18
CA PHE A 126 5.53 6.14 19.48
C PHE A 126 6.87 6.15 20.20
N VAL A 127 7.34 7.30 20.71
CA VAL A 127 8.70 7.45 21.25
C VAL A 127 8.71 8.27 22.55
N ALA A 128 9.65 7.95 23.45
CA ALA A 128 9.78 8.58 24.77
C ALA A 128 10.64 9.86 24.79
N HIS A 129 11.35 10.15 23.68
CA HIS A 129 12.27 11.28 23.59
C HIS A 129 11.60 12.49 22.94
N GLU A 130 12.04 13.69 23.34
CA GLU A 130 11.65 14.93 22.66
C GLU A 130 12.45 15.13 21.37
N GLY A 131 11.83 15.82 20.41
CA GLY A 131 12.44 16.10 19.11
C GLY A 131 12.79 14.84 18.31
N GLN A 132 13.92 14.88 17.62
CA GLN A 132 14.44 13.80 16.78
C GLN A 132 15.67 13.16 17.41
N LYS A 133 15.75 11.83 17.38
CA LYS A 133 16.92 11.06 17.80
C LYS A 133 17.54 10.36 16.60
N GLU A 134 18.83 10.54 16.41
CA GLU A 134 19.58 9.85 15.35
C GLU A 134 19.92 8.41 15.76
N LEU A 135 19.72 7.48 14.84
CA LEU A 135 20.09 6.07 14.98
C LEU A 135 21.19 5.77 13.96
N GLU A 136 22.31 5.20 14.43
CA GLU A 136 23.48 4.91 13.60
C GLU A 136 23.76 3.40 13.55
N ILE A 137 23.96 2.86 12.34
CA ILE A 137 24.45 1.50 12.12
C ILE A 137 25.79 1.59 11.40
N LYS A 138 26.83 1.07 12.05
CA LYS A 138 28.17 0.98 11.47
C LYS A 138 28.31 -0.32 10.69
N THR A 139 28.64 -0.20 9.40
CA THR A 139 28.94 -1.34 8.52
C THR A 139 30.40 -1.30 8.09
N TYR A 140 30.95 -2.48 7.79
CA TYR A 140 32.31 -2.64 7.29
C TYR A 140 32.29 -2.62 5.76
N GLY A 141 33.08 -1.73 5.16
CA GLY A 141 33.13 -1.52 3.71
C GLY A 141 32.67 -0.10 3.39
N GLY A 142 33.58 0.75 2.94
CA GLY A 142 33.35 2.18 2.67
C GLY A 142 32.43 2.50 1.49
N SER A 143 31.47 1.62 1.19
CA SER A 143 30.50 1.76 0.11
C SER A 143 29.10 1.35 0.60
N ARG A 144 28.07 2.07 0.14
CA ARG A 144 26.66 1.80 0.43
C ARG A 144 26.03 0.70 -0.43
N TYR A 145 26.70 0.30 -1.51
CA TYR A 145 26.20 -0.70 -2.46
C TYR A 145 26.25 -2.16 -1.98
N PRO A 146 27.29 -2.63 -1.25
CA PRO A 146 27.37 -4.01 -0.77
C PRO A 146 26.58 -4.26 0.52
N VAL A 147 25.81 -3.28 1.03
CA VAL A 147 25.07 -3.45 2.28
C VAL A 147 23.95 -4.47 2.09
N ASP A 148 23.95 -5.51 2.92
CA ASP A 148 22.81 -6.42 3.05
C ASP A 148 21.65 -5.67 3.72
N PHE A 149 20.63 -5.33 2.94
CA PHE A 149 19.45 -4.61 3.42
C PHE A 149 18.60 -5.45 4.38
N SER A 150 18.71 -6.77 4.35
CA SER A 150 18.02 -7.67 5.28
C SER A 150 18.63 -7.51 6.67
N TRP A 151 19.95 -7.65 6.76
CA TRP A 151 20.70 -7.39 8.00
C TRP A 151 20.52 -5.95 8.49
N PHE A 152 20.55 -4.97 7.58
CA PHE A 152 20.33 -3.57 7.93
C PHE A 152 18.93 -3.34 8.52
N ALA A 153 17.88 -3.89 7.89
CA ALA A 153 16.50 -3.77 8.37
C ALA A 153 16.34 -4.40 9.76
N GLU A 154 16.92 -5.58 9.99
CA GLU A 154 16.92 -6.25 11.28
C GLU A 154 17.59 -5.38 12.37
N LYS A 155 18.79 -4.84 12.07
CA LYS A 155 19.51 -3.96 12.99
C LYS A 155 18.76 -2.66 13.27
N MET A 156 18.18 -2.05 12.24
CA MET A 156 17.33 -0.86 12.41
C MET A 156 16.11 -1.17 13.29
N GLY A 157 15.46 -2.32 13.08
CA GLY A 157 14.33 -2.77 13.89
C GLY A 157 14.68 -2.83 15.37
N ARG A 158 15.82 -3.45 15.72
CA ARG A 158 16.30 -3.52 17.12
C ARG A 158 16.59 -2.14 17.73
N LEU A 159 17.12 -1.21 16.94
CA LEU A 159 17.36 0.17 17.42
C LEU A 159 16.05 0.91 17.62
N LEU A 160 15.06 0.75 16.73
CA LEU A 160 13.74 1.33 16.89
C LEU A 160 13.06 0.77 18.15
N GLU A 161 13.10 -0.54 18.36
CA GLU A 161 12.51 -1.21 19.52
C GLU A 161 12.98 -0.62 20.86
N GLN A 162 14.28 -0.30 20.97
CA GLN A 162 14.87 0.32 22.16
C GLN A 162 14.36 1.76 22.43
N ASN A 163 13.71 2.38 21.44
CA ASN A 163 13.26 3.77 21.50
C ASN A 163 11.73 3.92 21.42
N VAL A 164 11.01 2.81 21.19
CA VAL A 164 9.54 2.80 21.14
C VAL A 164 8.95 2.63 22.54
N VAL A 165 7.91 3.41 22.86
CA VAL A 165 7.25 3.44 24.18
C VAL A 165 6.44 2.16 24.43
N ASP A 166 5.66 1.75 23.45
CA ASP A 166 4.73 0.63 23.58
C ASP A 166 5.47 -0.71 23.39
N ASN A 167 5.28 -1.62 24.35
CA ASN A 167 5.85 -2.96 24.27
C ASN A 167 5.06 -3.87 23.32
N GLU A 168 3.77 -3.60 23.08
CA GLU A 168 2.94 -4.39 22.15
C GLU A 168 3.30 -4.11 20.69
N LEU A 169 3.87 -2.93 20.39
CA LEU A 169 4.41 -2.60 19.07
C LEU A 169 5.72 -3.33 18.73
N ARG A 170 6.23 -4.17 19.65
CA ARG A 170 7.50 -4.91 19.53
C ARG A 170 7.32 -6.37 19.12
N GLU A 171 6.10 -6.91 19.24
CA GLU A 171 5.74 -8.27 18.82
C GLU A 171 5.24 -8.31 17.38
#